data_AF-A0A6L5WNC0-F1
#
_entry.id   AF-A0A6L5WNC0-F1
#
_cell.length_a   1.000
_cell.length_b   1.000
_cell.length_c   1.000
_cell.angle_alpha   90.00
_cell.angle_beta   90.00
_cell.angle_gamma   90.00
#
_symmetry.space_group_name_H-M   'P 1'
#
loop_
_entity.id
_entity.type
_entity.pdbx_description
1 polymer ?
#
loop_
_entity_poly.entity_id
_entity_poly.type
_entity_poly.pdbx_seq_one_letter_code
_entity_poly.pdbx_strand_id
1 'polypeptide(L)'
;MQKVGNFINAKDFRLFETFFSGKTKNGNNLIWTNVNSPVEFKNGEYYLTQEQFANLFYHGASDIILNNAKNTETSISFYNRNLSNPDFAKLAFVFGTIDVRLDTNKIRYVLDENLNPLRIENVEYIIGKDGGDFDFVGGSGSSLVNQILKQVADPNGIGKTVKLDFGGGVKLNSGTITANDYKNTNSLEEFNKNNIEETLKDTDGWEAYLKFYWDFLTDIIPSGVIDYLDENNKLVIFGSNDKDPISGTKAKNFDFSQDIELKVKGYNIKIPQILLNHFKKYIKNGIHYIGGDGDDTITGTNKDDILKGGNGDDILDGGDGSDKLYGGSGNDTYKAGDGDIIEDSDGKGR
;
A
#
# COMPACT_ATOMS: atom_id res chain seq x y z
N MET A 1 16.55 -1.06 -5.03
CA MET A 1 15.28 -0.31 -5.25
C MET A 1 15.33 0.73 -6.39
N GLN A 2 16.41 0.84 -7.18
CA GLN A 2 16.45 1.77 -8.34
C GLN A 2 15.66 1.29 -9.58
N LYS A 3 15.02 0.10 -9.53
CA LYS A 3 14.31 -0.51 -10.66
C LYS A 3 12.90 -0.98 -10.32
N VAL A 4 12.32 -0.47 -9.23
CA VAL A 4 10.93 -0.78 -8.92
C VAL A 4 10.08 0.17 -9.78
N GLY A 5 9.46 -0.36 -10.83
CA GLY A 5 8.83 0.40 -11.90
C GLY A 5 7.80 1.42 -11.41
N ASN A 6 7.70 2.54 -12.12
CA ASN A 6 6.87 3.71 -11.82
C ASN A 6 5.46 3.37 -11.28
N PHE A 7 5.29 3.33 -9.96
CA PHE A 7 4.02 3.03 -9.28
C PHE A 7 2.94 4.07 -9.51
N ILE A 8 3.40 5.29 -9.75
CA ILE A 8 2.57 6.45 -10.06
C ILE A 8 2.78 6.75 -11.54
N ASN A 9 1.67 6.74 -12.25
CA ASN A 9 1.60 6.96 -13.66
C ASN A 9 1.02 8.35 -13.94
N ALA A 10 1.50 9.02 -14.99
CA ALA A 10 0.89 10.30 -15.37
C ALA A 10 -0.62 10.14 -15.68
N LYS A 11 -1.03 8.99 -16.19
CA LYS A 11 -2.44 8.66 -16.47
C LYS A 11 -3.29 8.45 -15.21
N ASP A 12 -2.69 8.33 -14.02
CA ASP A 12 -3.44 8.31 -12.76
C ASP A 12 -4.06 9.68 -12.45
N PHE A 13 -3.53 10.76 -13.04
CA PHE A 13 -4.00 12.12 -12.83
C PHE A 13 -4.81 12.62 -14.02
N ARG A 14 -6.14 12.72 -13.85
CA ARG A 14 -7.08 13.24 -14.88
C ARG A 14 -6.72 14.64 -15.41
N LEU A 15 -6.02 15.43 -14.61
CA LEU A 15 -5.53 16.75 -15.02
C LEU A 15 -4.42 16.64 -16.08
N PHE A 16 -3.55 15.62 -16.03
CA PHE A 16 -2.55 15.39 -17.08
C PHE A 16 -3.22 14.93 -18.36
N GLU A 17 -4.25 14.09 -18.28
CA GLU A 17 -5.10 13.75 -19.43
C GLU A 17 -5.73 15.00 -20.07
N THR A 18 -6.33 15.86 -19.24
CA THR A 18 -6.95 17.11 -19.72
C THR A 18 -5.91 18.02 -20.36
N PHE A 19 -4.74 18.18 -19.74
CA PHE A 19 -3.63 18.95 -20.30
C PHE A 19 -3.20 18.42 -21.67
N PHE A 20 -2.79 17.15 -21.75
CA PHE A 20 -2.26 16.57 -23.00
C PHE A 20 -3.32 16.36 -24.09
N SER A 21 -4.61 16.49 -23.77
CA SER A 21 -5.67 16.54 -24.77
C SER A 21 -5.64 17.81 -25.64
N GLY A 22 -5.04 18.90 -25.14
CA GLY A 22 -5.03 20.21 -25.79
C GLY A 22 -6.41 20.88 -25.88
N LYS A 23 -7.38 20.39 -25.09
CA LYS A 23 -8.75 20.88 -25.08
C LYS A 23 -9.19 21.18 -23.66
N THR A 24 -10.18 22.05 -23.54
CA THR A 24 -10.87 22.24 -22.26
C THR A 24 -11.53 20.93 -21.81
N LYS A 25 -11.92 20.84 -20.53
CA LYS A 25 -12.62 19.68 -19.97
C LYS A 25 -13.92 19.33 -20.73
N ASN A 26 -14.57 20.31 -21.34
CA ASN A 26 -15.77 20.15 -22.16
C ASN A 26 -15.46 19.85 -23.65
N GLY A 27 -14.19 19.71 -24.03
CA GLY A 27 -13.74 19.41 -25.39
C GLY A 27 -13.59 20.63 -26.31
N ASN A 28 -13.76 21.85 -25.80
CA ASN A 28 -13.59 23.09 -26.58
C ASN A 28 -12.10 23.47 -26.75
N ASN A 29 -11.82 24.31 -27.75
CA ASN A 29 -10.49 24.90 -27.97
C ASN A 29 -10.08 25.83 -26.82
N LEU A 30 -8.77 25.95 -26.60
CA LEU A 30 -8.18 26.83 -25.58
C LEU A 30 -8.19 28.29 -26.05
N ILE A 31 -8.45 29.23 -25.12
CA ILE A 31 -8.54 30.66 -25.42
C ILE A 31 -7.86 31.48 -24.30
N TRP A 32 -6.94 32.36 -24.68
CA TRP A 32 -6.10 33.16 -23.75
C TRP A 32 -6.88 34.07 -22.81
N THR A 33 -8.06 34.54 -23.18
CA THR A 33 -8.90 35.42 -22.35
C THR A 33 -9.32 34.79 -21.02
N ASN A 34 -9.15 33.47 -20.89
CA ASN A 34 -9.54 32.69 -19.72
C ASN A 34 -8.37 32.50 -18.73
N VAL A 35 -7.21 33.10 -18.97
CA VAL A 35 -6.03 32.96 -18.11
C VAL A 35 -5.79 34.23 -17.29
N ASN A 36 -5.59 34.06 -15.97
CA ASN A 36 -5.19 35.16 -15.11
C ASN A 36 -3.75 35.59 -15.45
N SER A 37 -3.57 36.86 -15.77
CA SER A 37 -2.26 37.46 -16.09
C SER A 37 -1.52 37.92 -14.82
N PRO A 38 -0.18 37.99 -14.85
CA PRO A 38 0.73 37.69 -15.96
C PRO A 38 1.07 36.20 -16.10
N VAL A 39 1.24 35.73 -17.34
CA VAL A 39 1.76 34.40 -17.67
C VAL A 39 3.23 34.51 -18.05
N GLU A 40 4.08 33.63 -17.52
CA GLU A 40 5.49 33.58 -17.90
C GLU A 40 5.62 33.10 -19.35
N PHE A 41 6.31 33.89 -20.18
CA PHE A 41 6.59 33.57 -21.58
C PHE A 41 8.08 33.71 -21.85
N LYS A 42 8.72 32.64 -22.33
CA LYS A 42 10.15 32.62 -22.68
C LYS A 42 10.38 31.64 -23.82
N ASN A 43 11.26 32.01 -24.75
CA ASN A 43 11.67 31.16 -25.88
C ASN A 43 10.49 30.59 -26.71
N GLY A 44 9.40 31.35 -26.88
CA GLY A 44 8.23 30.88 -27.64
C GLY A 44 7.28 29.96 -26.88
N GLU A 45 7.49 29.79 -25.56
CA GLU A 45 6.72 28.88 -24.71
C GLU A 45 6.08 29.62 -23.54
N TYR A 46 4.86 29.21 -23.19
CA TYR A 46 4.12 29.68 -22.03
C TYR A 46 4.23 28.70 -20.86
N TYR A 47 4.45 29.22 -19.66
CA TYR A 47 4.62 28.44 -18.44
C TYR A 47 3.48 28.77 -17.48
N LEU A 48 2.48 27.88 -17.40
CA LEU A 48 1.32 28.09 -16.54
C LEU A 48 1.54 27.47 -15.15
N THR A 49 1.14 28.20 -14.12
CA THR A 49 0.91 27.67 -12.77
C THR A 49 -0.30 26.74 -12.73
N GLN A 50 -0.50 26.00 -11.64
CA GLN A 50 -1.71 25.17 -11.45
C GLN A 50 -3.01 25.98 -11.59
N GLU A 51 -3.04 27.20 -11.03
CA GLU A 51 -4.23 28.05 -11.10
C GLU A 51 -4.53 28.50 -12.54
N GLN A 52 -3.49 28.92 -13.26
CA GLN A 52 -3.62 29.35 -14.66
C GLN A 52 -4.00 28.20 -15.57
N PHE A 53 -3.44 27.00 -15.33
CA PHE A 53 -3.86 25.77 -16.00
C PHE A 53 -5.35 25.48 -15.75
N ALA A 54 -5.80 25.51 -14.49
CA ALA A 54 -7.20 25.25 -14.15
C ALA A 54 -8.15 26.24 -14.86
N ASN A 55 -7.81 27.53 -14.85
CA ASN A 55 -8.64 28.56 -15.50
C ASN A 55 -8.68 28.38 -17.03
N LEU A 56 -7.57 27.98 -17.66
CA LEU A 56 -7.51 27.77 -19.11
C LEU A 56 -8.25 26.49 -19.53
N PHE A 57 -7.94 25.36 -18.88
CA PHE A 57 -8.37 24.02 -19.31
C PHE A 57 -9.73 23.62 -18.73
N TYR A 58 -10.20 24.24 -17.65
CA TYR A 58 -11.51 23.93 -17.06
C TYR A 58 -12.50 25.08 -17.22
N HIS A 59 -12.21 26.04 -18.12
CA HIS A 59 -13.14 27.10 -18.46
C HIS A 59 -14.51 26.57 -18.89
N GLY A 60 -15.57 27.19 -18.36
CA GLY A 60 -16.97 26.81 -18.63
C GLY A 60 -17.40 25.50 -17.95
N ALA A 61 -16.55 24.88 -17.14
CA ALA A 61 -16.97 23.85 -16.21
C ALA A 61 -17.63 24.48 -14.98
N SER A 62 -18.41 23.69 -14.22
CA SER A 62 -18.99 24.16 -12.96
C SER A 62 -17.90 24.49 -11.93
N ASP A 63 -18.20 25.37 -10.98
CA ASP A 63 -17.26 25.73 -9.90
C ASP A 63 -16.74 24.50 -9.14
N ILE A 64 -17.59 23.47 -8.99
CA ILE A 64 -17.21 22.17 -8.40
C ILE A 64 -16.09 21.52 -9.21
N ILE A 65 -16.22 21.45 -10.54
CA ILE A 65 -15.20 20.84 -11.41
C ILE A 65 -13.93 21.69 -11.44
N LEU A 66 -14.05 23.02 -11.48
CA LEU A 66 -12.91 23.94 -11.44
C LEU A 66 -12.14 23.83 -10.12
N ASN A 67 -12.85 23.73 -8.99
CA ASN A 67 -12.24 23.50 -7.68
C ASN A 67 -11.61 22.10 -7.60
N ASN A 68 -12.24 21.08 -8.18
CA ASN A 68 -11.66 19.74 -8.27
C ASN A 68 -10.41 19.71 -9.16
N ALA A 69 -10.29 20.56 -10.18
CA ALA A 69 -9.06 20.68 -10.97
C ALA A 69 -7.88 21.28 -10.18
N LYS A 70 -8.17 21.99 -9.08
CA LYS A 70 -7.19 22.46 -8.10
C LYS A 70 -6.89 21.39 -7.05
N ASN A 71 -7.82 20.45 -6.85
CA ASN A 71 -7.58 19.29 -6.03
C ASN A 71 -6.75 18.26 -6.81
N THR A 72 -5.48 18.12 -6.41
CA THR A 72 -4.54 17.19 -7.06
C THR A 72 -4.44 15.85 -6.36
N GLU A 73 -5.31 15.58 -5.38
CA GLU A 73 -5.36 14.31 -4.67
C GLU A 73 -6.05 13.23 -5.52
N THR A 74 -5.47 12.05 -5.51
CA THR A 74 -6.05 10.83 -6.09
C THR A 74 -5.58 9.62 -5.30
N SER A 75 -6.42 8.59 -5.25
CA SER A 75 -6.06 7.30 -4.64
C SER A 75 -5.54 6.35 -5.70
N ILE A 76 -4.40 5.73 -5.44
CA ILE A 76 -3.75 4.76 -6.33
C ILE A 76 -3.81 3.39 -5.67
N SER A 77 -4.59 2.50 -6.27
CA SER A 77 -4.66 1.10 -5.83
C SER A 77 -3.57 0.28 -6.50
N PHE A 78 -2.68 -0.30 -5.69
CA PHE A 78 -1.62 -1.18 -6.18
C PHE A 78 -2.15 -2.52 -6.69
N TYR A 79 -3.37 -2.92 -6.31
CA TYR A 79 -4.03 -4.10 -6.89
C TYR A 79 -4.33 -3.92 -8.40
N ASN A 80 -4.40 -2.68 -8.87
CA ASN A 80 -4.52 -2.37 -10.29
C ASN A 80 -3.15 -2.24 -10.98
N ARG A 81 -2.09 -2.83 -10.42
CA ARG A 81 -0.72 -2.71 -10.92
C ARG A 81 -0.14 -4.11 -11.14
N ASN A 82 -0.21 -4.60 -12.39
CA ASN A 82 0.39 -5.86 -12.88
C ASN A 82 0.75 -6.90 -11.79
N LEU A 83 -0.28 -7.48 -11.19
CA LEU A 83 -0.14 -8.42 -10.08
C LEU A 83 0.57 -9.73 -10.45
N SER A 84 0.76 -9.99 -11.75
CA SER A 84 1.58 -11.13 -12.22
C SER A 84 3.07 -10.96 -11.89
N ASN A 85 3.52 -9.75 -11.58
CA ASN A 85 4.86 -9.50 -11.10
C ASN A 85 4.91 -9.67 -9.56
N PRO A 86 5.70 -10.63 -9.03
CA PRO A 86 5.75 -10.91 -7.59
C PRO A 86 6.16 -9.70 -6.73
N ASP A 87 7.06 -8.84 -7.21
CA ASP A 87 7.47 -7.65 -6.46
C ASP A 87 6.33 -6.62 -6.37
N PHE A 88 5.52 -6.49 -7.41
CA PHE A 88 4.32 -5.64 -7.38
C PHE A 88 3.21 -6.25 -6.54
N ALA A 89 3.00 -7.57 -6.60
CA ALA A 89 2.06 -8.26 -5.75
C ALA A 89 2.36 -8.02 -4.26
N LYS A 90 3.62 -8.19 -3.84
CA LYS A 90 4.10 -7.82 -2.49
C LYS A 90 3.66 -6.42 -2.09
N LEU A 91 3.95 -5.44 -2.93
CA LEU A 91 3.64 -4.04 -2.64
C LEU A 91 2.15 -3.77 -2.64
N ALA A 92 1.36 -4.47 -3.46
CA ALA A 92 -0.09 -4.38 -3.43
C ALA A 92 -0.70 -4.92 -2.14
N PHE A 93 -0.17 -6.02 -1.62
CA PHE A 93 -0.59 -6.56 -0.33
C PHE A 93 -0.15 -5.70 0.85
N VAL A 94 1.03 -5.07 0.77
CA VAL A 94 1.53 -4.21 1.85
C VAL A 94 0.83 -2.86 1.84
N PHE A 95 0.81 -2.17 0.70
CA PHE A 95 0.38 -0.77 0.61
C PHE A 95 -1.07 -0.59 0.19
N GLY A 96 -1.73 -1.65 -0.31
CA GLY A 96 -3.13 -1.62 -0.70
C GLY A 96 -3.46 -0.47 -1.65
N THR A 97 -4.11 0.56 -1.11
CA THR A 97 -4.38 1.81 -1.81
C THR A 97 -3.72 2.95 -1.04
N ILE A 98 -2.98 3.81 -1.76
CA ILE A 98 -2.35 5.00 -1.16
C ILE A 98 -2.97 6.26 -1.73
N ASP A 99 -3.07 7.28 -0.88
CA ASP A 99 -3.41 8.62 -1.32
C ASP A 99 -2.16 9.38 -1.75
N VAL A 100 -2.23 9.93 -2.96
CA VAL A 100 -1.16 10.66 -3.61
C VAL A 100 -1.69 12.00 -4.09
N ARG A 101 -0.90 13.05 -3.94
CA ARG A 101 -1.20 14.37 -4.51
C ARG A 101 -0.02 14.95 -5.26
N LEU A 102 -0.24 15.94 -6.12
CA LEU A 102 0.84 16.68 -6.76
C LEU A 102 1.31 17.85 -5.88
N ASP A 103 2.61 18.13 -5.88
CA ASP A 103 3.12 19.42 -5.40
C ASP A 103 2.89 20.49 -6.47
N THR A 104 1.82 21.26 -6.30
CA THR A 104 1.40 22.29 -7.26
C THR A 104 2.21 23.58 -7.17
N ASN A 105 3.07 23.75 -6.15
CA ASN A 105 3.81 25.00 -5.96
C ASN A 105 4.85 25.22 -7.07
N LYS A 106 5.49 24.13 -7.51
CA LYS A 106 6.59 24.17 -8.48
C LYS A 106 6.20 23.68 -9.87
N ILE A 107 5.09 22.96 -10.01
CA ILE A 107 4.65 22.41 -11.28
C ILE A 107 4.45 23.52 -12.32
N ARG A 108 4.86 23.28 -13.56
CA ARG A 108 4.60 24.18 -14.69
C ARG A 108 4.05 23.41 -15.87
N TYR A 109 2.91 23.87 -16.39
CA TYR A 109 2.31 23.34 -17.60
C TYR A 109 2.78 24.17 -18.79
N VAL A 110 3.52 23.56 -19.70
CA VAL A 110 4.23 24.27 -20.77
C VAL A 110 3.51 24.09 -22.10
N LEU A 111 3.13 25.21 -22.73
CA LEU A 111 2.49 25.24 -24.04
C LEU A 111 3.32 26.02 -25.05
N ASP A 112 3.16 25.71 -26.33
CA ASP A 112 3.69 26.55 -27.41
C ASP A 112 2.86 27.82 -27.64
N GLU A 113 3.31 28.66 -28.57
CA GLU A 113 2.63 29.90 -28.96
C GLU A 113 1.18 29.71 -29.44
N ASN A 114 0.84 28.50 -29.91
CA ASN A 114 -0.45 28.11 -30.45
C ASN A 114 -1.32 27.37 -29.42
N LEU A 115 -0.95 27.40 -28.13
CA LEU A 115 -1.63 26.68 -27.04
C LEU A 115 -1.59 25.15 -27.18
N ASN A 116 -0.63 24.59 -27.92
CA ASN A 116 -0.42 23.15 -27.92
C ASN A 116 0.34 22.72 -26.67
N PRO A 117 -0.16 21.72 -25.91
CA PRO A 117 0.56 21.16 -24.76
C PRO A 117 1.88 20.51 -25.18
N LEU A 118 2.99 20.93 -24.58
CA LEU A 118 4.32 20.37 -24.85
C LEU A 118 4.75 19.38 -23.76
N ARG A 119 4.76 19.84 -22.52
CA ARG A 119 5.27 19.10 -21.36
C ARG A 119 4.79 19.68 -20.04
N ILE A 120 5.01 18.93 -18.97
CA ILE A 120 4.79 19.36 -17.60
C ILE A 120 6.13 19.26 -16.87
N GLU A 121 6.58 20.36 -16.28
CA GLU A 121 7.86 20.45 -15.57
C GLU A 121 7.66 20.42 -14.06
N ASN A 122 8.69 19.96 -13.34
CA ASN A 122 8.75 19.90 -11.87
C ASN A 122 7.62 19.07 -11.25
N VAL A 123 7.29 17.94 -11.87
CA VAL A 123 6.29 17.01 -11.33
C VAL A 123 6.87 16.31 -10.10
N GLU A 124 6.30 16.63 -8.94
CA GLU A 124 6.59 15.97 -7.67
C GLU A 124 5.29 15.40 -7.09
N TYR A 125 5.30 14.11 -6.73
CA TYR A 125 4.18 13.47 -6.06
C TYR A 125 4.42 13.47 -4.55
N ILE A 126 3.47 13.99 -3.78
CA ILE A 126 3.42 13.95 -2.33
C ILE A 126 2.52 12.77 -1.94
N ILE A 127 3.08 11.80 -1.23
CA ILE A 127 2.31 10.71 -0.64
C ILE A 127 1.78 11.19 0.73
N GLY A 128 0.51 10.88 1.05
CA GLY A 128 -0.24 11.39 2.21
C GLY A 128 0.49 11.32 3.56
N LYS A 129 0.06 12.17 4.49
CA LYS A 129 0.72 12.41 5.81
C LYS A 129 0.70 11.19 6.74
N ASP A 130 -0.21 10.25 6.48
CA ASP A 130 -0.48 9.11 7.35
C ASP A 130 0.03 7.79 6.78
N GLY A 131 0.73 7.78 5.64
CA GLY A 131 1.23 6.52 5.05
C GLY A 131 0.14 5.53 4.61
N GLY A 132 -1.14 5.93 4.65
CA GLY A 132 -2.29 5.04 4.59
C GLY A 132 -2.50 4.31 5.92
N ASP A 133 -3.74 4.08 6.33
CA ASP A 133 -4.08 3.19 7.46
C ASP A 133 -3.98 1.70 7.08
N PHE A 134 -3.41 1.42 5.90
CA PHE A 134 -3.26 0.10 5.29
C PHE A 134 -4.61 -0.64 5.10
N ASP A 135 -5.73 0.07 5.27
CA ASP A 135 -7.07 -0.44 5.07
C ASP A 135 -7.53 -0.11 3.63
N PHE A 136 -8.09 -1.11 2.96
CA PHE A 136 -8.81 -0.94 1.71
C PHE A 136 -10.07 -0.08 1.98
N VAL A 137 -10.12 1.11 1.38
CA VAL A 137 -11.26 2.04 1.50
C VAL A 137 -12.15 1.97 0.26
N GLY A 138 -13.44 1.73 0.47
CA GLY A 138 -14.47 1.71 -0.58
C GLY A 138 -14.79 0.31 -1.14
N GLY A 139 -16.02 0.15 -1.67
CA GLY A 139 -16.49 -1.12 -2.26
C GLY A 139 -17.01 -2.16 -1.24
N SER A 140 -17.96 -3.00 -1.66
CA SER A 140 -18.41 -4.14 -0.85
C SER A 140 -17.35 -5.24 -0.85
N GLY A 141 -16.76 -5.54 0.31
CA GLY A 141 -15.71 -6.56 0.48
C GLY A 141 -14.39 -6.05 1.05
N SER A 142 -14.25 -4.73 1.19
CA SER A 142 -13.13 -4.07 1.87
C SER A 142 -12.79 -4.68 3.24
N SER A 143 -13.82 -4.93 4.05
CA SER A 143 -13.67 -5.54 5.37
C SER A 143 -13.06 -6.95 5.33
N LEU A 144 -13.33 -7.74 4.29
CA LEU A 144 -12.78 -9.09 4.15
C LEU A 144 -11.31 -9.02 3.72
N VAL A 145 -11.00 -8.13 2.77
CA VAL A 145 -9.62 -7.89 2.33
C VAL A 145 -8.79 -7.39 3.49
N ASN A 146 -9.26 -6.39 4.25
CA ASN A 146 -8.55 -5.86 5.42
C ASN A 146 -8.36 -6.93 6.50
N GLN A 147 -9.34 -7.81 6.68
CA GLN A 147 -9.20 -8.92 7.61
C GLN A 147 -8.10 -9.90 7.16
N ILE A 148 -7.95 -10.16 5.85
CA ILE A 148 -6.87 -11.01 5.31
C ILE A 148 -5.52 -10.27 5.37
N LEU A 149 -5.48 -8.97 5.08
CA LEU A 149 -4.27 -8.16 5.10
C LEU A 149 -3.69 -8.01 6.50
N LYS A 150 -4.54 -7.77 7.50
CA LYS A 150 -4.15 -7.70 8.92
C LYS A 150 -3.58 -9.02 9.47
N GLN A 151 -3.69 -10.12 8.74
CA GLN A 151 -3.05 -11.40 9.07
C GLN A 151 -1.66 -11.51 8.46
N VAL A 152 -1.41 -10.84 7.36
CA VAL A 152 -0.33 -11.18 6.43
C VAL A 152 0.73 -10.09 6.38
N ALA A 153 0.35 -8.83 6.54
CA ALA A 153 1.26 -7.69 6.56
C ALA A 153 1.15 -6.96 7.89
N ASP A 154 2.27 -6.46 8.37
CA ASP A 154 2.33 -5.48 9.43
C ASP A 154 1.86 -4.11 8.94
N PRO A 155 0.66 -3.65 9.31
CA PRO A 155 0.20 -2.31 8.97
C PRO A 155 0.84 -1.24 9.86
N ASN A 156 1.70 -1.59 10.83
CA ASN A 156 2.33 -0.64 11.73
C ASN A 156 3.79 -0.34 11.36
N GLY A 157 4.35 -1.06 10.38
CA GLY A 157 5.70 -0.78 9.84
C GLY A 157 6.86 -1.24 10.72
N ILE A 158 6.62 -2.14 11.65
CA ILE A 158 7.58 -2.78 12.54
C ILE A 158 8.37 -3.86 11.74
N GLY A 159 9.66 -4.03 12.03
CA GLY A 159 10.47 -5.17 11.54
C GLY A 159 11.02 -5.16 10.09
N LYS A 160 10.49 -4.36 9.17
CA LYS A 160 11.28 -3.84 8.04
C LYS A 160 10.88 -2.39 7.79
N THR A 161 11.78 -1.49 8.18
CA THR A 161 12.03 -0.33 7.33
C THR A 161 12.46 -0.87 5.97
N VAL A 162 11.51 -1.03 5.04
CA VAL A 162 11.79 -0.36 3.77
C VAL A 162 11.99 1.08 4.22
N LYS A 163 13.23 1.56 4.26
CA LYS A 163 13.50 2.98 4.48
C LYS A 163 12.86 3.71 3.30
N LEU A 164 11.57 3.93 3.43
CA LEU A 164 10.82 4.93 2.73
C LEU A 164 10.61 5.96 3.82
N ASP A 165 11.51 6.93 3.84
CA ASP A 165 11.46 8.06 4.75
C ASP A 165 10.24 8.92 4.43
N PHE A 166 9.08 8.55 4.99
CA PHE A 166 7.79 9.25 4.91
C PHE A 166 7.58 10.31 6.00
N GLY A 167 8.64 10.65 6.74
CA GLY A 167 8.61 11.77 7.67
C GLY A 167 8.49 13.11 6.94
N GLY A 168 7.26 13.60 6.80
CA GLY A 168 6.98 14.94 6.21
C GLY A 168 6.47 14.94 4.77
N GLY A 169 5.87 13.84 4.31
CA GLY A 169 5.37 13.67 2.95
C GLY A 169 6.52 13.39 1.97
N VAL A 170 6.75 12.11 1.66
CA VAL A 170 7.70 11.76 0.59
C VAL A 170 7.31 12.49 -0.68
N LYS A 171 8.29 13.19 -1.25
CA LYS A 171 8.21 13.72 -2.60
C LYS A 171 8.91 12.78 -3.57
N LEU A 172 8.16 12.19 -4.48
CA LEU A 172 8.73 11.45 -5.60
C LEU A 172 8.90 12.42 -6.78
N ASN A 173 10.15 12.72 -7.14
CA ASN A 173 10.46 13.59 -8.25
C ASN A 173 10.38 12.80 -9.57
N SER A 174 9.38 13.12 -10.38
CA SER A 174 9.20 12.57 -11.73
C SER A 174 9.82 13.47 -12.81
N GLY A 175 10.38 14.62 -12.42
CA GLY A 175 11.04 15.57 -13.30
C GLY A 175 10.07 16.19 -14.31
N THR A 176 10.37 15.97 -15.59
CA THR A 176 9.60 16.49 -16.72
C THR A 176 8.84 15.36 -17.39
N ILE A 177 7.56 15.57 -17.66
CA ILE A 177 6.71 14.66 -18.42
C ILE A 177 6.40 15.32 -19.76
N THR A 178 6.95 14.81 -20.85
CA THR A 178 6.60 15.30 -22.20
C THR A 178 5.32 14.69 -22.72
N ALA A 179 4.73 15.27 -23.77
CA ALA A 179 3.59 14.66 -24.46
C ALA A 179 3.92 13.26 -25.00
N ASN A 180 5.17 13.01 -25.40
CA ASN A 180 5.61 11.69 -25.83
C ASN A 180 5.70 10.71 -24.65
N ASP A 181 6.26 11.15 -23.53
CA ASP A 181 6.30 10.32 -22.31
C ASP A 181 4.89 9.96 -21.88
N TYR A 182 3.96 10.92 -21.81
CA TYR A 182 2.56 10.67 -21.46
C TYR A 182 1.86 9.67 -22.39
N LYS A 183 2.05 9.81 -23.71
CA LYS A 183 1.48 8.88 -24.71
C LYS A 183 2.02 7.47 -24.55
N ASN A 184 3.34 7.34 -24.40
CA ASN A 184 4.05 6.08 -24.26
C ASN A 184 4.01 5.53 -22.83
N THR A 185 3.42 6.29 -21.90
CA THR A 185 3.15 5.79 -20.58
C THR A 185 2.08 4.73 -20.72
N ASN A 186 2.48 3.46 -20.65
CA ASN A 186 1.54 2.35 -20.63
C ASN A 186 0.57 2.59 -19.47
N SER A 187 -0.73 2.49 -19.71
CA SER A 187 -1.62 2.18 -18.60
C SER A 187 -1.07 0.87 -18.03
N LEU A 188 -0.62 0.88 -16.78
CA LEU A 188 -0.34 -0.37 -16.09
C LEU A 188 -1.66 -1.11 -16.13
N GLU A 189 -1.72 -2.20 -16.88
CA GLU A 189 -2.99 -2.87 -17.18
C GLU A 189 -3.71 -3.09 -15.85
N GLU A 190 -4.92 -2.54 -15.75
CA GLU A 190 -5.84 -3.02 -14.72
C GLU A 190 -5.87 -4.52 -14.90
N PHE A 191 -5.67 -5.26 -13.80
CA PHE A 191 -5.83 -6.70 -13.81
C PHE A 191 -7.11 -7.02 -14.60
N ASN A 192 -6.95 -7.78 -15.69
CA ASN A 192 -7.89 -7.84 -16.81
C ASN A 192 -9.33 -8.04 -16.32
N LYS A 193 -10.11 -6.96 -16.25
CA LYS A 193 -11.53 -6.98 -15.86
C LYS A 193 -12.42 -7.62 -16.92
N ASN A 194 -11.90 -7.89 -18.12
CA ASN A 194 -12.73 -8.26 -19.27
C ASN A 194 -13.30 -9.69 -19.22
N ASN A 195 -13.01 -10.47 -18.19
CA ASN A 195 -13.76 -11.70 -17.88
C ASN A 195 -14.80 -11.51 -16.77
N ILE A 196 -14.94 -10.30 -16.22
CA ILE A 196 -15.75 -10.06 -15.01
C ILE A 196 -17.16 -9.64 -15.42
N GLU A 197 -17.34 -8.61 -16.25
CA GLU A 197 -18.68 -8.14 -16.64
C GLU A 197 -19.49 -9.15 -17.46
N GLU A 198 -18.83 -10.00 -18.27
CA GLU A 198 -19.52 -10.97 -19.11
C GLU A 198 -19.88 -12.26 -18.33
N THR A 199 -19.09 -12.64 -17.33
CA THR A 199 -19.36 -13.78 -16.43
C THR A 199 -20.37 -13.43 -15.33
N LEU A 200 -20.57 -12.12 -15.05
CA LEU A 200 -21.46 -11.57 -14.02
C LEU A 200 -22.95 -11.54 -14.41
N LYS A 201 -23.32 -11.95 -15.63
CA LYS A 201 -24.71 -11.83 -16.09
C LYS A 201 -25.66 -12.84 -15.43
N ASP A 202 -25.16 -13.95 -14.90
CA ASP A 202 -25.99 -15.09 -14.45
C ASP A 202 -25.60 -15.71 -13.09
N THR A 203 -24.77 -15.04 -12.26
CA THR A 203 -24.45 -15.52 -10.89
C THR A 203 -24.65 -14.41 -9.85
N ASP A 204 -25.12 -14.78 -8.66
CA ASP A 204 -25.26 -13.84 -7.54
C ASP A 204 -23.94 -13.09 -7.33
N GLY A 205 -23.97 -11.75 -7.25
CA GLY A 205 -22.79 -10.88 -7.34
C GLY A 205 -21.65 -11.14 -6.34
N TRP A 206 -21.84 -12.03 -5.35
CA TRP A 206 -20.81 -12.46 -4.41
C TRP A 206 -20.03 -13.71 -4.87
N GLU A 207 -20.62 -14.62 -5.66
CA GLU A 207 -19.92 -15.81 -6.18
C GLU A 207 -18.89 -15.42 -7.24
N ALA A 208 -19.26 -14.48 -8.11
CA ALA A 208 -18.34 -13.88 -9.07
C ALA A 208 -17.24 -13.05 -8.38
N TYR A 209 -17.53 -12.43 -7.25
CA TYR A 209 -16.55 -11.72 -6.43
C TYR A 209 -15.56 -12.71 -5.78
N LEU A 210 -16.02 -13.83 -5.23
CA LEU A 210 -15.13 -14.88 -4.73
C LEU A 210 -14.26 -15.49 -5.83
N LYS A 211 -14.81 -15.68 -7.03
CA LYS A 211 -14.07 -16.19 -8.20
C LYS A 211 -12.98 -15.22 -8.68
N PHE A 212 -13.22 -13.91 -8.57
CA PHE A 212 -12.21 -12.88 -8.85
C PHE A 212 -10.99 -13.00 -7.93
N TYR A 213 -11.22 -13.13 -6.61
CA TYR A 213 -10.13 -13.37 -5.66
C TYR A 213 -9.54 -14.77 -5.81
N TRP A 214 -10.32 -15.73 -6.31
CA TRP A 214 -9.87 -17.11 -6.51
C TRP A 214 -8.72 -17.20 -7.51
N ASP A 215 -8.89 -16.66 -8.73
CA ASP A 215 -7.85 -16.71 -9.76
C ASP A 215 -6.58 -15.95 -9.32
N PHE A 216 -6.77 -14.81 -8.64
CA PHE A 216 -5.70 -14.03 -8.03
C PHE A 216 -4.92 -14.81 -6.96
N LEU A 217 -5.62 -15.47 -6.04
CA LEU A 217 -4.99 -16.22 -4.94
C LEU A 217 -4.37 -17.52 -5.44
N THR A 218 -4.89 -18.14 -6.51
CA THR A 218 -4.29 -19.33 -7.12
C THR A 218 -2.94 -19.07 -7.75
N ASP A 219 -2.65 -17.85 -8.22
CA ASP A 219 -1.34 -17.50 -8.78
C ASP A 219 -0.37 -17.02 -7.70
N ILE A 220 -0.86 -16.29 -6.70
CA ILE A 220 -0.03 -15.62 -5.69
C ILE A 220 0.34 -16.55 -4.55
N ILE A 221 -0.57 -17.40 -4.05
CA ILE A 221 -0.27 -18.31 -2.93
C ILE A 221 0.87 -19.28 -3.28
N PRO A 222 0.89 -19.96 -4.46
CA PRO A 222 2.01 -20.84 -4.81
C PRO A 222 3.35 -20.13 -4.96
N SER A 223 3.34 -18.82 -5.25
CA SER A 223 4.57 -18.04 -5.36
C SER A 223 5.26 -17.78 -4.02
N GLY A 224 4.56 -18.00 -2.89
CA GLY A 224 5.07 -17.76 -1.54
C GLY A 224 5.27 -16.28 -1.21
N VAL A 225 4.84 -15.38 -2.09
CA VAL A 225 5.07 -13.94 -2.02
C VAL A 225 4.35 -13.27 -0.84
N ILE A 226 3.32 -13.93 -0.31
CA ILE A 226 2.50 -13.52 0.83
C ILE A 226 2.70 -14.40 2.06
N ASP A 227 3.79 -15.15 2.14
CA ASP A 227 4.05 -16.07 3.25
C ASP A 227 4.84 -15.41 4.39
N TYR A 228 5.34 -14.18 4.17
CA TYR A 228 6.07 -13.31 5.11
C TYR A 228 7.06 -14.09 5.98
N LEU A 229 8.07 -14.64 5.31
CA LEU A 229 9.07 -15.48 5.94
C LEU A 229 10.37 -14.70 6.19
N ASP A 230 11.06 -15.05 7.26
CA ASP A 230 12.45 -14.62 7.47
C ASP A 230 13.43 -15.48 6.66
N GLU A 231 14.72 -15.17 6.77
CA GLU A 231 15.80 -15.88 6.08
C GLU A 231 15.91 -17.38 6.45
N ASN A 232 15.30 -17.79 7.56
CA ASN A 232 15.26 -19.16 8.05
C ASN A 232 13.91 -19.85 7.76
N ASN A 233 13.05 -19.25 6.95
CA ASN A 233 11.70 -19.72 6.64
C ASN A 233 10.78 -19.78 7.87
N LYS A 234 11.03 -19.00 8.92
CA LYS A 234 10.07 -18.82 10.03
C LYS A 234 8.99 -17.84 9.60
N LEU A 235 7.77 -18.10 10.05
CA LEU A 235 6.67 -17.14 9.85
C LEU A 235 6.97 -15.87 10.64
N VAL A 236 7.04 -14.73 9.97
CA VAL A 236 7.20 -13.44 10.63
C VAL A 236 5.83 -12.95 11.06
N ILE A 237 5.70 -12.68 12.36
CA ILE A 237 4.49 -12.12 12.97
C ILE A 237 4.86 -10.77 13.55
N PHE A 238 4.04 -9.76 13.30
CA PHE A 238 4.30 -8.41 13.77
C PHE A 238 3.26 -8.00 14.81
N GLY A 239 3.71 -7.28 15.82
CA GLY A 239 2.87 -6.61 16.81
C GLY A 239 2.32 -5.28 16.32
N SER A 240 1.99 -4.43 17.27
CA SER A 240 1.48 -3.09 17.11
C SER A 240 2.24 -2.13 18.02
N ASN A 241 1.79 -0.88 18.07
CA ASN A 241 2.31 0.12 19.01
C ASN A 241 1.45 0.20 20.30
N ASP A 242 0.54 -0.76 20.47
CA ASP A 242 -0.26 -0.96 21.67
C ASP A 242 0.21 -2.24 22.37
N LYS A 243 -0.19 -2.43 23.64
CA LYS A 243 0.01 -3.70 24.37
C LYS A 243 -0.60 -4.89 23.63
N ASP A 244 0.26 -5.81 23.21
CA ASP A 244 -0.10 -7.01 22.48
C ASP A 244 0.02 -8.29 23.32
N PRO A 245 -1.09 -9.04 23.50
CA PRO A 245 -1.05 -10.39 24.04
C PRO A 245 -0.93 -11.42 22.90
N ILE A 246 0.17 -12.18 22.92
CA ILE A 246 0.46 -13.26 21.96
C ILE A 246 0.82 -14.56 22.68
N SER A 247 0.32 -15.67 22.14
CA SER A 247 0.64 -17.02 22.60
C SER A 247 0.80 -17.98 21.42
N GLY A 248 2.03 -18.44 21.19
CA GLY A 248 2.45 -19.15 20.00
C GLY A 248 2.09 -18.36 18.76
N THR A 249 1.19 -18.92 17.95
CA THR A 249 0.71 -18.26 16.73
C THR A 249 -0.67 -17.62 16.94
N LYS A 250 -1.05 -17.30 18.18
CA LYS A 250 -2.31 -16.63 18.52
C LYS A 250 -2.04 -15.20 18.96
N ALA A 251 -2.72 -14.24 18.39
CA ALA A 251 -2.74 -12.85 18.76
C ALA A 251 -4.19 -12.41 19.05
N LYS A 252 -4.34 -11.27 19.75
CA LYS A 252 -5.64 -10.67 20.10
C LYS A 252 -6.65 -10.64 18.95
N ASN A 253 -6.17 -10.36 17.74
CA ASN A 253 -7.01 -10.20 16.56
C ASN A 253 -7.05 -11.44 15.67
N PHE A 254 -6.23 -12.47 15.94
CA PHE A 254 -6.10 -13.59 15.02
C PHE A 254 -5.40 -14.84 15.56
N ASP A 255 -5.83 -16.04 15.16
CA ASP A 255 -5.16 -17.30 15.49
C ASP A 255 -4.63 -17.98 14.21
N PHE A 256 -3.34 -17.84 13.95
CA PHE A 256 -2.64 -18.44 12.81
C PHE A 256 -2.58 -19.99 12.90
N SER A 257 -2.90 -20.61 14.04
CA SER A 257 -2.94 -22.07 14.16
C SER A 257 -4.29 -22.64 13.73
N GLN A 258 -5.35 -21.83 13.73
CA GLN A 258 -6.73 -22.29 13.54
C GLN A 258 -7.31 -21.93 12.18
N ASP A 259 -8.42 -22.57 11.86
CA ASP A 259 -9.13 -22.33 10.61
C ASP A 259 -9.95 -21.06 10.76
N ILE A 260 -9.90 -20.19 9.76
CA ILE A 260 -10.72 -18.98 9.78
C ILE A 260 -12.12 -19.36 9.33
N GLU A 261 -13.08 -19.25 10.23
CA GLU A 261 -14.49 -19.24 9.87
C GLU A 261 -14.94 -17.79 9.60
N LEU A 262 -15.27 -17.50 8.34
CA LEU A 262 -15.76 -16.18 7.96
C LEU A 262 -17.29 -16.13 7.95
N LYS A 263 -17.82 -15.15 8.69
CA LYS A 263 -19.24 -14.78 8.67
C LYS A 263 -19.42 -13.49 7.91
N VAL A 264 -19.87 -13.59 6.66
CA VAL A 264 -20.17 -12.42 5.83
C VAL A 264 -21.68 -12.26 5.74
N LYS A 265 -22.22 -11.16 6.28
CA LYS A 265 -23.66 -10.81 6.22
C LYS A 265 -24.62 -11.96 6.60
N GLY A 266 -24.27 -12.76 7.61
CA GLY A 266 -25.10 -13.88 8.09
C GLY A 266 -24.90 -15.21 7.36
N TYR A 267 -24.01 -15.28 6.38
CA TYR A 267 -23.61 -16.51 5.72
C TYR A 267 -22.30 -17.04 6.31
N ASN A 268 -22.27 -18.34 6.63
CA ASN A 268 -21.04 -19.07 6.95
C ASN A 268 -20.40 -19.53 5.65
N ILE A 269 -19.31 -18.89 5.23
CA ILE A 269 -18.64 -19.24 3.98
C ILE A 269 -17.45 -20.13 4.31
N LYS A 270 -17.41 -21.34 3.73
CA LYS A 270 -16.23 -22.20 3.75
C LYS A 270 -15.28 -21.78 2.65
N ILE A 271 -14.35 -20.88 3.00
CA ILE A 271 -13.23 -20.56 2.12
C ILE A 271 -12.22 -21.73 2.19
N PRO A 272 -11.59 -22.16 1.07
CA PRO A 272 -10.65 -23.27 1.11
C PRO A 272 -9.50 -23.00 2.08
N GLN A 273 -9.13 -24.05 2.80
CA GLN A 273 -8.04 -24.10 3.76
C GLN A 273 -6.73 -23.48 3.24
N ILE A 274 -6.43 -23.67 1.95
CA ILE A 274 -5.20 -23.18 1.34
C ILE A 274 -5.16 -21.65 1.22
N LEU A 275 -6.31 -20.98 1.27
CA LEU A 275 -6.43 -19.56 0.96
C LEU A 275 -6.07 -18.65 2.13
N LEU A 276 -6.37 -19.10 3.34
CA LEU A 276 -6.31 -18.31 4.56
C LEU A 276 -5.27 -18.80 5.55
N ASN A 277 -4.71 -19.98 5.29
CA ASN A 277 -3.81 -20.69 6.19
C ASN A 277 -2.61 -21.29 5.45
N HIS A 278 -2.26 -20.76 4.28
CA HIS A 278 -1.11 -21.25 3.49
C HIS A 278 0.21 -21.16 4.27
N PHE A 279 0.31 -20.27 5.24
CA PHE A 279 1.47 -20.12 6.11
C PHE A 279 1.60 -21.22 7.17
N LYS A 280 0.55 -22.02 7.45
CA LYS A 280 0.59 -23.09 8.48
C LYS A 280 1.73 -24.09 8.27
N LYS A 281 2.09 -24.33 7.01
CA LYS A 281 3.20 -25.23 6.63
C LYS A 281 4.56 -24.77 7.19
N TYR A 282 4.69 -23.49 7.58
CA TYR A 282 5.91 -22.90 8.16
C TYR A 282 5.91 -22.86 9.68
N ILE A 283 4.78 -23.07 10.37
CA ILE A 283 4.72 -23.09 11.86
C ILE A 283 5.68 -24.13 12.43
N LYS A 284 5.91 -25.23 11.71
CA LYS A 284 6.89 -26.26 12.08
C LYS A 284 8.34 -25.75 12.16
N ASN A 285 8.63 -24.59 11.59
CA ASN A 285 9.94 -23.95 11.62
C ASN A 285 10.06 -22.98 12.81
N GLY A 286 9.00 -22.77 13.58
CA GLY A 286 8.89 -21.69 14.56
C GLY A 286 8.42 -20.37 13.95
N ILE A 287 8.34 -19.35 14.79
CA ILE A 287 7.93 -17.99 14.46
C ILE A 287 9.07 -17.00 14.71
N HIS A 288 8.98 -15.88 13.99
CA HIS A 288 9.77 -14.69 14.25
C HIS A 288 8.81 -13.57 14.59
N TYR A 289 8.61 -13.35 15.88
CA TYR A 289 7.79 -12.26 16.36
C TYR A 289 8.59 -10.97 16.45
N ILE A 290 7.98 -9.88 15.97
CA ILE A 290 8.53 -8.53 16.05
C ILE A 290 7.46 -7.62 16.66
N GLY A 291 7.58 -7.37 17.96
CA GLY A 291 6.76 -6.38 18.68
C GLY A 291 7.19 -4.95 18.38
N GLY A 292 6.35 -4.02 18.78
CA GLY A 292 6.46 -2.60 18.47
C GLY A 292 6.69 -1.75 19.71
N ASP A 293 5.88 -0.70 19.86
CA ASP A 293 5.77 0.02 21.12
C ASP A 293 4.71 -0.65 22.02
N GLY A 294 4.84 -0.52 23.33
CA GLY A 294 3.87 -1.01 24.31
C GLY A 294 4.43 -2.09 25.21
N ASP A 295 3.76 -2.34 26.35
CA ASP A 295 4.19 -3.36 27.30
C ASP A 295 3.62 -4.73 26.88
N ASP A 296 4.31 -5.46 26.02
CA ASP A 296 3.81 -6.66 25.37
C ASP A 296 3.88 -7.91 26.26
N THR A 297 3.10 -8.93 25.91
CA THR A 297 3.15 -10.23 26.57
C THR A 297 3.16 -11.32 25.51
N ILE A 298 4.33 -11.89 25.31
CA ILE A 298 4.66 -12.74 24.18
C ILE A 298 5.06 -14.11 24.72
N THR A 299 4.28 -15.13 24.36
CA THR A 299 4.69 -16.53 24.54
C THR A 299 4.95 -17.13 23.17
N GLY A 300 6.10 -17.76 23.00
CA GLY A 300 6.45 -18.52 21.80
C GLY A 300 5.66 -19.82 21.66
N THR A 301 6.15 -20.68 20.80
CA THR A 301 5.58 -21.96 20.41
C THR A 301 6.31 -23.09 21.13
N ASN A 302 6.30 -24.29 20.53
CA ASN A 302 7.08 -25.43 20.99
C ASN A 302 8.22 -25.77 20.01
N LYS A 303 8.69 -24.75 19.31
CA LYS A 303 9.73 -24.79 18.27
C LYS A 303 10.68 -23.65 18.57
N ASP A 304 11.89 -23.72 18.01
CA ASP A 304 12.85 -22.62 18.11
C ASP A 304 12.22 -21.34 17.55
N ASP A 305 12.09 -20.31 18.37
CA ASP A 305 11.45 -19.05 18.02
C ASP A 305 12.41 -17.86 18.13
N ILE A 306 12.05 -16.77 17.47
CA ILE A 306 12.73 -15.48 17.58
C ILE A 306 11.70 -14.49 18.07
N LEU A 307 11.79 -14.05 19.31
CA LEU A 307 10.82 -13.14 19.93
C LEU A 307 11.50 -11.81 20.21
N LYS A 308 10.96 -10.72 19.64
CA LYS A 308 11.42 -9.35 19.90
C LYS A 308 10.29 -8.57 20.56
N GLY A 309 10.53 -8.03 21.75
CA GLY A 309 9.59 -7.21 22.51
C GLY A 309 9.41 -5.84 21.87
N GLY A 310 10.49 -5.06 21.78
CA GLY A 310 10.47 -3.75 21.14
C GLY A 310 10.71 -2.64 22.15
N ASN A 311 9.82 -1.64 22.20
CA ASN A 311 9.86 -0.57 23.20
C ASN A 311 8.74 -0.80 24.22
N GLY A 312 9.04 -0.76 25.51
CA GLY A 312 8.06 -0.97 26.57
C GLY A 312 8.59 -1.97 27.59
N ASP A 313 7.84 -2.20 28.66
CA ASP A 313 8.21 -3.21 29.66
C ASP A 313 7.58 -4.57 29.23
N ASP A 314 8.32 -5.39 28.48
CA ASP A 314 7.80 -6.59 27.83
C ASP A 314 7.91 -7.86 28.70
N ILE A 315 7.05 -8.85 28.43
CA ILE A 315 7.17 -10.20 28.99
C ILE A 315 7.38 -11.20 27.84
N LEU A 316 8.53 -11.87 27.82
CA LEU A 316 8.93 -12.82 26.77
C LEU A 316 9.10 -14.22 27.36
N ASP A 317 8.25 -15.16 26.96
CA ASP A 317 8.31 -16.58 27.31
C ASP A 317 8.62 -17.39 26.05
N GLY A 318 9.82 -17.97 25.95
CA GLY A 318 10.25 -18.71 24.76
C GLY A 318 9.35 -19.91 24.44
N GLY A 319 8.88 -20.58 25.50
CA GLY A 319 8.14 -21.83 25.39
C GLY A 319 9.09 -23.03 25.41
N ASP A 320 8.84 -24.02 24.55
CA ASP A 320 9.78 -25.11 24.33
C ASP A 320 10.58 -24.83 23.06
N GLY A 321 11.87 -25.12 23.06
CA GLY A 321 12.73 -24.88 21.90
C GLY A 321 14.09 -24.36 22.34
N SER A 322 14.93 -24.03 21.37
CA SER A 322 16.08 -23.15 21.63
C SER A 322 15.78 -21.78 21.03
N ASP A 323 15.25 -20.90 21.86
CA ASP A 323 14.67 -19.64 21.45
C ASP A 323 15.68 -18.49 21.50
N LYS A 324 15.36 -17.40 20.79
CA LYS A 324 16.08 -16.15 20.91
C LYS A 324 15.13 -15.06 21.37
N LEU A 325 15.37 -14.55 22.57
CA LEU A 325 14.53 -13.56 23.23
C LEU A 325 15.25 -12.22 23.26
N TYR A 326 14.70 -11.23 22.57
CA TYR A 326 15.21 -9.87 22.51
C TYR A 326 14.20 -8.97 23.20
N GLY A 327 14.54 -8.39 24.35
CA GLY A 327 13.60 -7.51 25.05
C GLY A 327 13.45 -6.19 24.30
N GLY A 328 14.54 -5.43 24.25
CA GLY A 328 14.60 -4.18 23.51
C GLY A 328 14.86 -3.04 24.47
N SER A 329 14.00 -2.02 24.47
CA SER A 329 14.10 -0.90 25.41
C SER A 329 13.00 -0.99 26.47
N GLY A 330 13.37 -1.02 27.75
CA GLY A 330 12.41 -1.10 28.85
C GLY A 330 12.80 -2.18 29.86
N ASN A 331 12.00 -2.36 30.91
CA ASN A 331 12.27 -3.34 31.96
C ASN A 331 11.62 -4.69 31.61
N ASP A 332 12.27 -5.42 30.71
CA ASP A 332 11.74 -6.66 30.17
C ASP A 332 11.83 -7.82 31.19
N THR A 333 10.95 -8.81 31.06
CA THR A 333 10.96 -10.01 31.90
C THR A 333 11.00 -11.24 31.02
N TYR A 334 12.03 -12.07 31.18
CA TYR A 334 12.26 -13.26 30.38
C TYR A 334 11.91 -14.54 31.13
N LYS A 335 11.13 -15.39 30.49
CA LYS A 335 10.93 -16.78 30.88
C LYS A 335 11.60 -17.67 29.84
N ALA A 336 12.89 -17.91 30.07
CA ALA A 336 13.74 -18.71 29.19
C ALA A 336 13.85 -20.17 29.66
N GLY A 337 13.92 -21.08 28.69
CA GLY A 337 14.19 -22.50 28.85
C GLY A 337 15.64 -22.88 28.55
N ASP A 338 15.89 -24.20 28.49
CA ASP A 338 17.21 -24.75 28.19
C ASP A 338 17.56 -24.56 26.71
N GLY A 339 18.66 -23.83 26.45
CA GLY A 339 19.14 -23.58 25.08
C GLY A 339 18.73 -22.22 24.53
N ASP A 340 17.91 -21.47 25.26
CA ASP A 340 17.52 -20.11 24.90
C ASP A 340 18.69 -19.13 25.01
N ILE A 341 18.63 -18.11 24.17
CA ILE A 341 19.55 -16.98 24.16
C ILE A 341 18.74 -15.72 24.45
N ILE A 342 19.09 -15.03 25.53
CA ILE A 342 18.53 -13.72 25.86
C ILE A 342 19.49 -12.63 25.38
N GLU A 343 18.96 -11.66 24.66
CA GLU A 343 19.62 -10.41 24.32
C GLU A 343 18.84 -9.24 24.94
N ASP A 344 19.34 -8.79 26.10
CA ASP A 344 18.89 -7.59 26.78
C ASP A 344 19.88 -6.46 26.48
N SER A 345 19.56 -5.67 25.45
CA SER A 345 20.48 -4.67 24.92
C SER A 345 20.64 -3.45 25.82
N ASP A 346 19.64 -3.14 26.66
CA ASP A 346 19.64 -1.97 27.54
C ASP A 346 20.00 -2.31 29.00
N GLY A 347 20.01 -3.61 29.34
CA GLY A 347 20.48 -4.15 30.61
C GLY A 347 19.49 -3.98 31.76
N LYS A 348 18.22 -3.67 31.48
CA LYS A 348 17.18 -3.48 32.49
C LYS A 348 16.28 -4.70 32.68
N GLY A 349 16.41 -5.71 31.83
CA GLY A 349 15.61 -6.91 31.87
C GLY A 349 16.00 -7.88 32.99
N ARG A 350 15.10 -8.82 33.29
CA ARG A 350 15.27 -9.80 34.37
C ARG A 350 14.81 -11.21 34.05
#